data_AF-A0A086J5V3-F1
#
_entry.id   AF-A0A086J5V3-F1
#
_cell.length_a   1.000
_cell.length_b   1.000
_cell.length_c   1.000
_cell.angle_alpha   90.00
_cell.angle_beta   90.00
_cell.angle_gamma   90.00
#
_symmetry.space_group_name_H-M   'P 1'
#
loop_
_entity.id
_entity.type
_entity.pdbx_description
1 polymer ?
#
loop_
_entity_poly.entity_id
_entity_poly.type
_entity_poly.pdbx_seq_one_letter_code
_entity_poly.pdbx_strand_id
1 'polypeptide(L)' 'MVIKIGYVITNKKNTKYKFILPFWKKNLKYKNIQLKIKSNFFHDSRKEFLQNFIVLVKFNCKQKKYNLIKILY' A
#
# COMPACT_ATOMS: atom_id res chain seq x y z
N MET A 1 -14.55 -6.47 -3.89
CA MET A 1 -13.08 -6.61 -3.91
C MET A 1 -12.46 -5.22 -3.77
N VAL A 2 -11.68 -4.94 -2.73
CA VAL A 2 -11.14 -3.59 -2.50
C VAL A 2 -9.69 -3.53 -3.01
N ILE A 3 -9.51 -2.80 -4.12
CA ILE A 3 -8.21 -2.48 -4.69
C ILE A 3 -7.79 -1.11 -4.15
N LYS A 4 -6.50 -0.93 -3.84
CA LYS A 4 -5.95 0.34 -3.37
C LYS A 4 -4.70 0.70 -4.15
N ILE A 5 -4.47 2.00 -4.27
CA ILE A 5 -3.23 2.57 -4.83
C ILE A 5 -2.32 2.92 -3.66
N GLY A 6 -1.05 2.52 -3.75
CA GLY A 6 -0.04 2.81 -2.75
C GLY A 6 1.29 3.19 -3.37
N TYR A 7 2.17 3.74 -2.55
CA TYR A 7 3.51 4.16 -2.96
C TYR A 7 4.57 3.39 -2.18
N VAL A 8 5.55 2.81 -2.87
CA VAL A 8 6.60 1.98 -2.27
C VAL A 8 7.72 2.85 -1.72
N ILE A 9 8.00 2.71 -0.42
CA ILE A 9 9.02 3.51 0.27
C ILE A 9 10.36 2.77 0.31
N THR A 10 10.35 1.48 0.63
CA THR A 10 11.59 0.69 0.79
C THR A 10 11.37 -0.77 0.43
N ASN A 11 12.40 -1.40 -0.15
CA ASN A 11 12.49 -2.84 -0.28
C ASN A 11 13.26 -3.39 0.94
N LYS A 12 12.58 -4.13 1.83
CA LYS A 12 13.24 -4.80 2.96
C LYS A 12 13.24 -6.31 2.70
N LYS A 13 14.42 -6.88 2.43
CA LYS A 13 14.65 -8.34 2.31
C LYS A 13 14.12 -8.98 1.02
N ASN A 14 14.48 -8.41 -0.13
CA ASN A 14 14.30 -8.89 -1.52
C ASN A 14 12.88 -9.16 -2.02
N THR A 15 11.95 -9.62 -1.18
CA THR A 15 10.59 -10.03 -1.59
C THR A 15 9.49 -9.32 -0.79
N LYS A 16 9.85 -8.44 0.15
CA LYS A 16 8.88 -7.75 1.01
C LYS A 16 9.09 -6.24 0.87
N TYR A 17 8.04 -5.58 0.42
CA TYR A 17 8.07 -4.16 0.07
C TYR A 17 7.25 -3.39 1.09
N LYS A 18 7.84 -2.35 1.69
CA LYS A 18 7.13 -1.41 2.54
C LYS A 18 6.52 -0.34 1.66
N PHE A 19 5.23 -0.12 1.81
CA PHE A 19 4.49 0.86 1.03
C PHE A 19 3.52 1.64 1.91
N ILE A 20 3.08 2.80 1.41
CA ILE A 20 2.09 3.66 2.05
C ILE A 20 0.79 3.68 1.28
N LEU A 21 -0.30 3.67 2.02
CA LEU A 21 -1.65 3.84 1.52
C LEU A 21 -2.21 5.17 2.05
N PRO A 22 -2.37 6.18 1.19
CA PRO A 22 -3.15 7.36 1.53
C PRO A 22 -4.64 6.98 1.62
N PHE A 23 -5.35 7.57 2.59
CA PHE A 23 -6.80 7.43 2.72
C PHE A 23 -7.40 8.67 3.39
N TRP A 24 -8.58 9.07 2.94
CA TRP A 24 -9.34 10.15 3.55
C TRP A 24 -10.05 9.64 4.80
N LYS A 25 -9.88 10.34 5.93
CA LYS A 25 -10.61 10.06 7.17
C LYS A 25 -11.34 11.32 7.61
N LYS A 26 -12.65 11.20 7.80
CA LYS A 26 -13.47 12.26 8.41
C LYS A 26 -13.13 12.36 9.90
N ASN A 27 -12.81 13.56 10.35
CA ASN A 27 -12.64 13.87 11.77
C ASN A 27 -13.99 14.38 12.31
N LEU A 28 -14.60 13.63 13.22
CA LEU A 28 -15.93 13.97 13.75
C LEU A 28 -15.92 15.25 14.59
N LYS A 29 -14.85 15.46 15.38
CA LYS A 29 -14.74 16.62 16.28
C LYS A 29 -14.67 17.95 15.53
N TYR A 30 -13.90 17.98 14.44
CA TYR A 30 -13.65 19.21 13.66
C TYR A 30 -14.46 19.27 12.36
N LYS A 31 -15.35 18.28 12.13
CA LYS A 31 -16.18 18.13 10.92
C LYS A 31 -15.42 18.25 9.58
N ASN A 32 -14.12 17.98 9.57
CA ASN A 32 -13.26 18.08 8.38
C ASN A 32 -12.83 16.70 7.86
N ILE A 33 -12.37 16.66 6.60
CA ILE A 33 -11.80 15.47 5.97
C ILE A 33 -10.28 15.64 5.96
N GLN A 34 -9.55 14.71 6.56
CA GLN A 34 -8.09 14.75 6.63
C GLN A 34 -7.49 13.59 5.82
N LEU A 35 -6.46 13.89 5.03
CA LEU A 35 -5.64 12.86 4.39
C LEU A 35 -4.77 12.19 5.46
N LYS A 36 -4.87 10.87 5.60
CA LYS A 36 -4.03 10.08 6.48
C LYS A 36 -3.27 9.03 5.68
N ILE A 37 -2.13 8.62 6.21
CA ILE A 37 -1.25 7.65 5.57
C ILE A 37 -1.13 6.43 6.49
N LYS A 38 -1.27 5.24 5.92
CA LYS A 38 -1.00 3.98 6.62
C LYS A 38 0.13 3.23 5.94
N SER A 39 1.19 2.91 6.67
CA SER A 39 2.27 2.06 6.16
C SER A 39 1.91 0.58 6.31
N ASN A 40 2.15 -0.22 5.27
CA ASN A 40 1.93 -1.67 5.25
C ASN A 40 3.04 -2.35 4.45
N PHE A 41 2.95 -3.68 4.33
CA PHE A 41 3.84 -4.49 3.52
C PHE A 41 3.07 -5.36 2.55
N PHE A 42 3.60 -5.53 1.34
CA PHE A 42 3.18 -6.58 0.42
C PHE A 42 4.37 -7.48 0.06
N HIS A 43 4.05 -8.67 -0.42
CA HIS A 43 5.02 -9.64 -0.91
C HIS A 43 5.00 -9.68 -2.44
N ASP A 44 6.18 -9.73 -3.06
CA ASP A 44 6.35 -9.98 -4.49
C ASP A 44 7.57 -10.87 -4.70
N SER A 45 7.39 -11.96 -5.45
CA SER A 45 8.41 -12.98 -5.73
C SER A 45 9.37 -12.58 -6.84
N ARG A 46 9.02 -11.59 -7.67
CA ARG A 46 9.82 -11.15 -8.82
C ARG A 46 11.10 -10.41 -8.44
N LYS A 47 11.22 -9.97 -7.18
CA LYS A 47 12.39 -9.29 -6.60
C LYS A 47 12.82 -8.01 -7.35
N GLU A 48 11.90 -7.38 -8.07
CA GLU A 48 12.15 -6.13 -8.80
C GLU A 48 12.48 -4.98 -7.81
N PHE A 49 13.31 -4.03 -8.23
CA PHE A 49 13.57 -2.83 -7.44
C PHE A 49 12.42 -1.83 -7.63
N LEU A 50 11.49 -1.82 -6.68
CA LEU A 50 10.25 -1.03 -6.75
C LEU A 50 10.27 0.23 -5.87
N GLN A 51 11.42 0.66 -5.37
CA GLN A 51 11.46 1.89 -4.55
C GLN A 51 10.99 3.09 -5.38
N ASN A 52 10.12 3.91 -4.79
CA ASN A 52 9.49 5.07 -5.40
C ASN A 52 8.43 4.79 -6.48
N PHE A 53 8.04 3.52 -6.67
CA PHE A 53 6.94 3.18 -7.57
C PHE A 53 5.56 3.29 -6.92
N ILE A 54 4.59 3.67 -7.72
CA ILE A 54 3.17 3.55 -7.46
C ILE A 54 2.70 2.15 -7.84
N VAL A 55 2.02 1.51 -6.90
CA VAL A 55 1.56 0.12 -7.02
C VAL A 55 0.08 0.01 -6.75
N LEU A 56 -0.55 -0.88 -7.51
CA LEU A 56 -1.91 -1.33 -7.30
C LEU A 56 -1.86 -2.59 -6.41
N VAL A 57 -2.48 -2.54 -5.24
CA VAL A 57 -2.49 -3.64 -4.28
C VAL A 57 -3.91 -4.08 -3.93
N LYS A 58 -4.05 -5.37 -3.63
CA LYS A 58 -5.28 -5.98 -3.11
C LYS A 58 -5.06 -6.42 -1.68
N PHE A 59 -5.99 -6.06 -0.79
CA PHE A 59 -6.00 -6.64 0.56
C PHE A 59 -6.67 -8.02 0.52
N ASN A 60 -5.95 -9.05 0.97
CA ASN A 60 -6.48 -10.38 1.18
C ASN A 60 -6.95 -10.51 2.64
N CYS A 61 -8.26 -10.50 2.87
CA CYS A 61 -8.84 -10.58 4.21
C CYS A 61 -8.52 -11.91 4.93
N LYS A 62 -8.46 -13.05 4.21
CA LYS A 62 -8.17 -14.36 4.80
C LYS A 62 -6.77 -14.42 5.39
N GLN A 63 -5.79 -13.87 4.67
CA GLN A 63 -4.38 -13.87 5.07
C GLN A 63 -3.96 -12.61 5.84
N LYS A 64 -4.85 -11.61 5.94
CA LYS A 64 -4.58 -10.26 6.48
C LYS A 64 -3.34 -9.60 5.86
N LYS A 65 -3.11 -9.82 4.55
CA LYS A 65 -1.92 -9.37 3.81
C LYS A 65 -2.31 -8.58 2.56
N TYR A 66 -1.40 -7.73 2.10
CA TYR A 66 -1.53 -7.08 0.80
C TYR A 66 -0.76 -7.85 -0.26
N ASN A 67 -1.39 -8.04 -1.41
CA ASN A 67 -0.79 -8.65 -2.58
C ASN A 67 -0.68 -7.59 -3.69
N LEU A 68 0.45 -7.58 -4.38
CA LEU A 68 0.63 -6.74 -5.56
C LEU A 68 -0.25 -7.25 -6.71
N ILE A 69 -0.91 -6.34 -7.41
CA ILE A 69 -1.66 -6.64 -8.64
C ILE A 69 -0.88 -6.12 -9.84
N LYS A 70 -0.50 -4.84 -9.81
CA LYS A 70 0.12 -4.15 -10.94
C LYS A 70 1.04 -3.04 -10.45
N ILE A 71 2.15 -2.83 -11.15
CA ILE A 71 3.03 -1.67 -10.98
C ILE A 71 2.58 -0.64 -12.02
N LEU A 72 2.35 0.61 -11.59
CA LEU A 72 1.84 1.65 -12.48
C LEU A 72 2.97 2.51 -13.05
N TYR A 73 3.73 3.20 -12.19
CA TYR A 73 4.83 4.11 -12.56
C TYR A 73 5.70 4.41 -11.35
#